data_AF-A0A3B5QEX6-F1
#
_entry.id   AF-A0A3B5QEX6-F1
#
_cell.length_a   1.000
_cell.length_b   1.000
_cell.length_c   1.000
_cell.angle_alpha   90.00
_cell.angle_beta   90.00
_cell.angle_gamma   90.00
#
_symmetry.space_group_name_H-M   'P 1'
#
loop_
_entity.id
_entity.type
_entity.pdbx_description
1 polymer ?
#
loop_
_entity_poly.entity_id
_entity_poly.type
_entity_poly.pdbx_seq_one_letter_code
_entity_poly.pdbx_strand_id
1 'polypeptide(L)'
;MYKKKRFYFEEEKLDELIQICARQISRLSPPITYAYLTYEDIRSISSFEQQTVIVIKAPPETRLQVPHPEESLQIHLRSTNRPIDVFLCSDTPVAMETAPAGSASGGQAQLPACVKYSSAPPSFSMQTSTEGEQITL
;
A
#
# COMPACT_ATOMS: atom_id res chain seq x y z
N MET A 1 47.37 0.80 19.78
CA MET A 1 47.38 1.58 18.52
C MET A 1 46.85 0.84 17.29
N TYR A 2 47.04 -0.48 17.13
CA TYR A 2 46.64 -1.20 15.91
C TYR A 2 45.12 -1.41 15.70
N LYS A 3 44.33 -1.51 16.78
CA LYS A 3 42.86 -1.65 16.66
C LYS A 3 42.20 -0.45 15.98
N LYS A 4 42.55 0.78 16.37
CA LYS A 4 42.00 2.02 15.79
C LYS A 4 42.28 2.14 14.29
N LYS A 5 43.47 1.74 13.85
CA LYS A 5 43.86 1.78 12.43
C LYS A 5 43.10 0.75 11.58
N ARG A 6 42.69 -0.40 12.15
CA ARG A 6 41.84 -1.38 11.46
C ARG A 6 40.38 -0.92 11.34
N PHE A 7 39.83 -0.30 12.37
CA PHE A 7 38.45 0.21 12.32
C PHE A 7 38.29 1.32 11.29
N TYR A 8 39.25 2.26 11.22
CA TYR A 8 39.21 3.35 10.26
C TYR A 8 39.26 2.86 8.80
N PHE A 9 40.05 1.82 8.53
CA PHE A 9 40.13 1.22 7.19
C PHE A 9 38.83 0.51 6.79
N GLU A 10 38.20 -0.22 7.72
CA GLU A 10 36.94 -0.90 7.43
C GLU A 10 35.78 0.11 7.24
N GLU A 11 35.78 1.21 8.00
CA GLU A 11 34.83 2.32 7.85
C GLU A 11 34.97 2.97 6.47
N GLU A 12 36.19 3.34 6.07
CA GLU A 12 36.47 3.94 4.75
C GLU A 12 36.06 3.01 3.60
N LYS A 13 36.36 1.72 3.71
CA LYS A 13 35.93 0.72 2.74
C LYS A 13 34.41 0.59 2.67
N LEU A 14 33.72 0.61 3.81
CA LEU A 14 32.26 0.53 3.85
C LEU A 14 31.63 1.76 3.19
N ASP A 15 32.17 2.95 3.46
CA ASP A 15 31.72 4.20 2.86
C ASP A 15 31.91 4.21 1.34
N GLU A 16 33.04 3.70 0.84
CA GLU A 16 33.26 3.54 -0.59
C GLU A 16 32.20 2.61 -1.22
N LEU A 17 31.90 1.48 -0.57
CA LEU A 17 30.90 0.54 -1.05
C LEU A 17 29.49 1.16 -1.05
N ILE A 18 29.13 1.90 0.01
CA ILE A 18 27.85 2.63 0.09
C ILE A 18 27.75 3.63 -1.06
N GLN A 19 28.80 4.42 -1.31
CA GLN A 19 28.82 5.41 -2.40
C GLN A 19 28.74 4.76 -3.79
N ILE A 20 29.36 3.59 -3.98
CA ILE A 20 29.24 2.83 -5.23
C ILE A 20 27.79 2.37 -5.42
N CYS A 21 27.21 1.72 -4.42
CA CYS A 21 25.84 1.22 -4.47
C CYS A 21 24.83 2.37 -4.71
N ALA A 22 24.97 3.49 -3.99
CA ALA A 22 24.12 4.66 -4.17
C ALA A 22 24.16 5.18 -5.62
N ARG A 23 25.35 5.32 -6.19
CA ARG A 23 25.51 5.74 -7.60
C ARG A 23 24.91 4.75 -8.59
N GLN A 24 25.01 3.44 -8.32
CA GLN A 24 24.41 2.43 -9.17
C GLN A 24 22.89 2.54 -9.16
N ILE A 25 22.27 2.68 -7.97
CA ILE A 25 20.82 2.86 -7.83
C ILE A 25 20.35 4.12 -8.56
N SER A 26 21.05 5.24 -8.41
CA SER A 26 20.70 6.49 -9.11
C SER A 26 20.84 6.42 -10.64
N ARG A 27 21.65 5.50 -11.18
CA ARG A 27 21.72 5.24 -12.63
C ARG A 27 20.59 4.35 -13.11
N LEU A 28 20.14 3.44 -12.25
CA LEU A 28 19.08 2.49 -12.55
C LEU A 28 17.69 3.09 -12.38
N SER A 29 17.53 4.19 -11.64
CA SER A 29 16.25 4.89 -11.52
C SER A 29 15.78 5.31 -12.92
N PRO A 30 14.86 4.56 -13.54
CA PRO A 30 14.51 4.79 -14.93
C PRO A 30 13.68 6.07 -15.02
N PRO A 31 13.48 6.65 -16.22
CA PRO A 31 12.29 7.46 -16.42
C PRO A 31 11.07 6.66 -15.93
N ILE A 32 10.13 7.34 -15.26
CA ILE A 32 8.99 6.76 -14.53
C ILE A 32 8.14 5.79 -15.40
N THR A 33 8.37 5.75 -16.71
CA THR A 33 7.69 4.95 -17.73
C THR A 33 7.70 3.43 -17.50
N TYR A 34 8.73 2.86 -16.84
CA TYR A 34 8.81 1.40 -16.62
C TYR A 34 8.77 0.99 -15.15
N ALA A 35 8.60 1.95 -14.23
CA ALA A 35 8.53 1.68 -12.80
C ALA A 35 7.07 1.62 -12.33
N TYR A 36 6.35 0.62 -12.81
CA TYR A 36 4.96 0.36 -12.41
C TYR A 36 4.78 -1.11 -12.00
N LEU A 37 3.71 -1.35 -11.25
CA LEU A 37 3.25 -2.67 -10.86
C LEU A 37 1.83 -2.86 -11.36
N THR A 38 1.51 -4.08 -11.76
CA THR A 38 0.15 -4.48 -12.11
C THR A 38 -0.55 -5.12 -10.91
N TYR A 39 -1.86 -5.27 -11.03
CA TYR A 39 -2.63 -5.99 -10.02
C TYR A 39 -2.25 -7.48 -9.93
N GLU A 40 -1.78 -8.06 -11.04
CA GLU A 40 -1.27 -9.43 -11.08
C GLU A 40 0.03 -9.57 -10.30
N ASP A 41 0.97 -8.62 -10.43
CA ASP A 41 2.23 -8.62 -9.68
C ASP A 41 2.00 -8.61 -8.17
N ILE A 42 1.06 -7.77 -7.69
CA ILE A 42 0.73 -7.66 -6.27
C ILE A 42 0.10 -8.96 -5.75
N ARG A 43 -0.82 -9.56 -6.52
CA ARG A 43 -1.46 -10.84 -6.15
C ARG A 43 -0.55 -12.04 -6.23
N SER A 44 0.51 -11.99 -7.04
CA SER A 44 1.48 -13.08 -7.15
C SER A 44 2.27 -13.30 -5.85
N ILE A 45 2.24 -12.33 -4.93
CA ILE A 45 2.89 -12.41 -3.62
C ILE A 45 2.02 -13.26 -2.68
N SER A 46 2.44 -14.50 -2.45
CA SER A 46 1.70 -15.46 -1.61
C SER A 46 1.47 -14.99 -0.16
N SER A 47 2.31 -14.08 0.35
CA SER A 47 2.13 -13.51 1.69
C SER A 47 0.90 -12.59 1.82
N PHE A 48 0.31 -12.15 0.71
CA PHE A 48 -0.87 -11.29 0.68
C PHE A 48 -2.17 -12.06 0.40
N GLU A 49 -2.13 -13.38 0.29
CA GLU A 49 -3.32 -14.21 0.11
C GLU A 49 -4.31 -14.01 1.27
N GLN A 50 -5.60 -13.82 0.94
CA GLN A 50 -6.69 -13.56 1.90
C GLN A 50 -6.49 -12.34 2.81
N GLN A 51 -5.60 -11.41 2.45
CA GLN A 51 -5.38 -10.16 3.18
C GLN A 51 -5.91 -8.96 2.39
N THR A 52 -6.34 -7.93 3.12
CA THR A 52 -6.71 -6.64 2.51
C THR A 52 -5.44 -5.85 2.21
N VAL A 53 -5.14 -5.63 0.94
CA VAL A 53 -3.94 -4.89 0.51
C VAL A 53 -4.33 -3.47 0.09
N ILE A 54 -3.72 -2.48 0.74
CA ILE A 54 -3.88 -1.05 0.43
C ILE A 54 -2.57 -0.54 -0.15
N VAL A 55 -2.63 -0.02 -1.39
CA VAL A 55 -1.48 0.58 -2.07
C VAL A 55 -1.54 2.08 -1.90
N ILE A 56 -0.51 2.67 -1.31
CA ILE A 56 -0.40 4.11 -1.05
C ILE A 56 0.72 4.67 -1.93
N LYS A 57 0.38 5.62 -2.79
CA LYS A 57 1.36 6.41 -3.55
C LYS A 57 1.31 7.83 -3.02
N ALA A 58 2.38 8.20 -2.31
CA ALA A 58 2.51 9.49 -1.65
C ALA A 58 3.73 10.24 -2.19
N PRO A 59 3.70 11.59 -2.21
CA PRO A 59 4.85 12.39 -2.57
C PRO A 59 6.00 12.25 -1.55
N PRO A 60 7.22 12.67 -1.92
CA PRO A 60 8.30 12.84 -0.95
C PRO A 60 7.85 13.80 0.16
N GLU A 61 8.41 13.62 1.36
CA GLU A 61 8.03 14.35 2.58
C GLU A 61 6.66 13.97 3.18
N THR A 62 6.02 12.89 2.74
CA THR A 62 4.82 12.37 3.41
C THR A 62 5.17 11.76 4.76
N ARG A 63 4.49 12.20 5.82
CA ARG A 63 4.62 11.64 7.16
C ARG A 63 3.58 10.55 7.39
N LEU A 64 4.03 9.38 7.83
CA LEU A 64 3.21 8.27 8.27
C LEU A 64 3.33 8.13 9.79
N GLN A 65 2.20 8.09 10.49
CA GLN A 65 2.12 7.83 11.93
C GLN A 65 1.18 6.66 12.20
N VAL A 66 1.58 5.78 13.10
CA VAL A 66 0.77 4.66 13.58
C VAL A 66 0.63 4.83 15.09
N PRO A 67 -0.56 5.16 15.61
CA PRO A 67 -0.82 5.18 17.05
C PRO A 67 -0.56 3.83 17.70
N HIS A 68 -0.39 3.84 19.02
CA HIS A 68 -0.24 2.59 19.76
C HIS A 68 -1.52 1.74 19.61
N PRO A 69 -1.41 0.41 19.44
CA PRO A 69 -2.59 -0.44 19.23
C PRO A 69 -3.61 -0.41 20.37
N GLU A 70 -3.21 -0.02 21.59
CA GLU A 70 -4.12 0.17 22.72
C GLU A 70 -4.99 1.43 22.58
N GLU A 71 -4.53 2.44 21.84
CA GLU A 71 -5.27 3.68 21.60
C GLU A 71 -6.23 3.52 20.41
N SER A 72 -5.70 3.10 19.26
CA SER A 72 -6.49 2.80 18.06
C SER A 72 -5.65 2.07 17.01
N LEU A 73 -6.31 1.25 16.20
CA LEU A 73 -5.71 0.64 15.00
C LEU A 73 -5.97 1.57 13.80
N GLN A 74 -5.14 2.59 13.66
CA GLN A 74 -5.25 3.59 12.60
C GLN A 74 -3.90 3.88 11.95
N ILE A 75 -3.94 4.38 10.71
CA ILE A 75 -2.75 4.91 10.04
C ILE A 75 -3.04 6.36 9.64
N HIS A 76 -2.20 7.29 10.08
CA HIS A 76 -2.30 8.71 9.75
C HIS A 76 -1.24 9.09 8.72
N LEU A 77 -1.69 9.61 7.58
CA LEU A 77 -0.83 10.10 6.50
C LEU A 77 -1.01 11.61 6.34
N ARG A 78 0.10 12.34 6.30
CA ARG A 78 0.10 13.80 6.11
C ARG A 78 1.11 14.19 5.04
N SER A 79 0.61 14.85 3.99
CA SER A 79 1.43 15.44 2.93
C SER A 79 1.28 16.96 2.93
N THR A 80 2.36 17.67 2.62
CA THR A 80 2.37 19.14 2.52
C THR A 80 2.40 19.65 1.08
N ASN A 81 2.74 18.79 0.11
CA ASN A 81 3.15 19.25 -1.22
C ASN A 81 2.27 18.72 -2.37
N ARG A 82 1.62 17.55 -2.19
CA ARG A 82 0.75 16.90 -3.19
C ARG A 82 -0.30 15.98 -2.55
N PRO A 83 -1.41 15.69 -3.25
CA PRO A 83 -2.35 14.67 -2.79
C PRO A 83 -1.68 13.29 -2.72
N ILE A 84 -2.26 12.42 -1.90
CA ILE A 84 -1.85 11.02 -1.76
C ILE A 84 -2.87 10.17 -2.53
N ASP A 85 -2.39 9.31 -3.41
CA ASP A 85 -3.23 8.35 -4.13
C ASP A 85 -3.32 7.04 -3.31
N VAL A 86 -4.53 6.54 -3.07
CA VAL A 86 -4.77 5.30 -2.30
C VAL A 86 -5.62 4.34 -3.14
N PHE A 87 -5.18 3.09 -3.26
CA PHE A 87 -5.84 2.04 -4.03
C PHE A 87 -6.09 0.80 -3.18
N LEU A 88 -7.22 0.15 -3.40
CA LEU A 88 -7.58 -1.11 -2.73
C LEU A 88 -7.47 -2.27 -3.72
N CYS A 89 -6.68 -3.27 -3.34
CA CYS A 89 -6.52 -4.51 -4.08
C CYS A 89 -7.60 -5.51 -3.63
N SER A 90 -8.70 -5.63 -4.39
CA SER A 90 -9.85 -6.48 -4.04
C SER A 90 -9.81 -7.84 -4.72
N ASP A 91 -9.93 -8.92 -3.95
CA ASP A 91 -9.91 -10.31 -4.47
C ASP A 91 -11.17 -10.67 -5.26
N THR A 92 -12.25 -9.91 -5.07
CA THR A 92 -13.46 -10.02 -5.88
C THR A 92 -13.31 -9.16 -7.14
N PRO A 93 -13.54 -9.71 -8.35
CA PRO A 93 -13.80 -8.87 -9.48
C PRO A 93 -15.03 -8.04 -9.11
N VAL A 94 -14.84 -6.73 -8.92
CA VAL A 94 -15.96 -5.79 -8.96
C VAL A 94 -16.48 -5.92 -10.38
N ALA A 95 -17.45 -6.81 -10.58
CA ALA A 95 -18.38 -6.64 -11.66
C ALA A 95 -18.87 -5.21 -11.49
N MET A 96 -18.45 -4.32 -12.39
CA MET A 96 -19.17 -3.08 -12.60
C MET A 96 -20.59 -3.51 -12.90
N GLU A 97 -21.46 -3.50 -11.89
CA GLU A 97 -22.89 -3.67 -12.08
C GLU A 97 -23.33 -2.49 -12.93
N THR A 98 -23.39 -2.75 -14.23
CA THR A 98 -24.30 -2.06 -15.11
C THR A 98 -25.68 -2.35 -14.54
N ALA A 99 -26.33 -1.32 -14.00
CA ALA A 99 -27.63 -1.43 -13.38
C ALA A 99 -28.61 -2.24 -14.25
N PRO A 100 -29.21 -3.33 -13.73
CA PRO A 100 -30.37 -3.93 -14.37
C PRO A 100 -31.62 -3.54 -13.59
N ALA A 101 -32.48 -2.77 -14.24
CA ALA A 101 -33.85 -2.58 -13.79
C ALA A 101 -34.64 -3.90 -13.97
N GLY A 102 -34.97 -4.54 -12.84
CA GLY A 102 -36.20 -5.30 -12.54
C GLY A 102 -36.65 -6.47 -13.43
N SER A 103 -36.77 -7.67 -12.85
CA SER A 103 -38.07 -8.32 -12.52
C SER A 103 -37.99 -9.81 -12.12
N ALA A 104 -38.75 -10.15 -11.07
CA ALA A 104 -39.38 -11.40 -10.58
C ALA A 104 -39.05 -12.81 -11.14
N SER A 105 -38.72 -13.79 -10.26
CA SER A 105 -39.65 -14.82 -9.70
C SER A 105 -38.94 -16.14 -9.24
N GLY A 106 -39.37 -16.67 -8.07
CA GLY A 106 -39.57 -18.09 -7.66
C GLY A 106 -38.50 -19.19 -7.82
N GLY A 107 -38.17 -19.88 -6.71
CA GLY A 107 -37.70 -21.29 -6.70
C GLY A 107 -36.69 -21.66 -5.60
N GLN A 108 -36.99 -22.69 -4.79
CA GLN A 108 -36.23 -23.14 -3.61
C GLN A 108 -34.99 -24.00 -3.94
N ALA A 109 -33.92 -23.88 -3.13
CA ALA A 109 -33.04 -24.99 -2.73
C ALA A 109 -32.18 -24.62 -1.48
N GLN A 110 -31.81 -25.63 -0.71
CA GLN A 110 -31.39 -25.66 0.71
C GLN A 110 -29.85 -25.63 0.91
N LEU A 111 -29.34 -24.73 1.78
CA LEU A 111 -28.15 -24.71 2.71
C LEU A 111 -26.79 -25.40 2.33
N PRO A 112 -25.61 -24.85 2.75
CA PRO A 112 -25.28 -24.58 4.16
C PRO A 112 -24.73 -23.19 4.48
N ALA A 113 -24.93 -22.86 5.76
CA ALA A 113 -24.48 -21.64 6.41
C ALA A 113 -22.96 -21.61 6.57
N CYS A 114 -22.34 -20.47 6.27
CA CYS A 114 -21.13 -20.06 6.95
C CYS A 114 -21.01 -18.53 6.94
N VAL A 115 -20.78 -18.00 8.15
CA VAL A 115 -20.36 -16.65 8.54
C VAL A 115 -21.16 -15.45 7.99
N LYS A 116 -22.14 -15.02 8.79
CA LYS A 116 -22.58 -13.63 8.83
C LYS A 116 -21.41 -12.76 9.30
N TYR A 117 -20.64 -12.19 8.37
CA TYR A 117 -20.01 -10.90 8.63
C TYR A 117 -21.11 -9.82 8.52
N SER A 118 -21.77 -9.57 9.66
CA SER A 118 -22.30 -8.23 9.94
C SER A 118 -21.11 -7.28 9.89
N SER A 119 -21.11 -6.11 9.26
CA SER A 119 -22.17 -5.30 8.64
C SER A 119 -21.47 -4.21 7.83
N ALA A 120 -22.05 -3.87 6.69
CA ALA A 120 -21.65 -2.82 5.74
C ALA A 120 -20.39 -3.13 4.91
N PRO A 121 -20.43 -2.94 3.57
CA PRO A 121 -19.19 -2.79 2.82
C PRO A 121 -18.46 -1.57 3.39
N PRO A 122 -17.13 -1.59 3.58
CA PRO A 122 -16.41 -0.35 3.79
C PRO A 122 -16.65 0.49 2.54
N SER A 123 -17.53 1.49 2.68
CA SER A 123 -17.72 2.51 1.66
C SER A 123 -16.43 3.31 1.63
N PHE A 124 -15.44 2.84 0.88
CA PHE A 124 -14.23 3.61 0.69
C PHE A 124 -14.43 4.50 -0.53
N SER A 125 -14.85 5.72 -0.23
CA SER A 125 -14.79 6.85 -1.16
C SER A 125 -13.34 6.97 -1.66
N MET A 126 -13.14 7.29 -2.94
CA MET A 126 -11.85 7.78 -3.41
C MET A 126 -11.57 9.10 -2.70
N GLN A 127 -10.93 9.05 -1.54
CA GLN A 127 -10.61 10.22 -0.75
C GLN A 127 -9.40 10.90 -1.40
N THR A 128 -9.68 11.93 -2.19
CA THR A 128 -8.64 12.84 -2.67
C THR A 128 -8.44 13.91 -1.60
N SER A 129 -7.33 13.82 -0.86
CA SER A 129 -7.01 14.78 0.20
C SER A 129 -6.46 16.08 -0.40
N THR A 130 -7.03 17.21 -0.01
CA THR A 130 -6.55 18.54 -0.40
C THR A 130 -5.32 18.95 0.42
N GLU A 131 -4.53 19.90 -0.09
CA GLU A 131 -3.21 20.28 0.44
C GLU A 131 -3.26 20.59 1.96
N GLY A 132 -2.54 19.81 2.77
CA GLY A 132 -2.48 19.98 4.23
C GLY A 132 -3.45 19.12 5.06
N GLU A 133 -4.32 18.34 4.43
CA GLU A 133 -5.32 17.49 5.08
C GLU A 133 -4.77 16.08 5.41
N GLN A 134 -5.10 15.60 6.61
CA GLN A 134 -4.65 14.31 7.15
C GLN A 134 -5.59 13.19 6.67
N ILE A 135 -5.03 12.15 6.06
CA ILE A 135 -5.77 10.92 5.72
C ILE A 135 -5.63 9.97 6.89
N THR A 136 -6.76 9.41 7.34
CA THR A 136 -6.83 8.37 8.36
C THR A 136 -7.43 7.11 7.75
N LEU A 137 -6.66 6.02 7.76
CA LEU A 137 -7.09 4.68 7.34
C LEU A 137 -7.42 3.84 8.57
#